data_AF-L9XKQ0-F1
#
_entry.id   AF-L9XKQ0-F1
#
_cell.length_a   1.000
_cell.length_b   1.000
_cell.length_c   1.000
_cell.angle_alpha   90.00
_cell.angle_beta   90.00
_cell.angle_gamma   90.00
#
_symmetry.space_group_name_H-M   'P 1'
#
loop_
_entity.id
_entity.type
_entity.pdbx_description
1 polymer ?
#
loop_
_entity_poly.entity_id
_entity_poly.type
_entity_poly.pdbx_seq_one_letter_code
_entity_poly.pdbx_strand_id
1 'polypeptide(L)' 'MNETEQLSHHHVHLPKLADYDLIEWHRGICCVERGPRFDEVRPLLEQLPDGTDSSPMRG' A
#
# COMPACT_ATOMS: atom_id res chain seq x y z
N MET A 1 30.68 -11.46 -4.01
CA MET A 1 29.82 -11.18 -5.17
C MET A 1 28.42 -11.16 -4.63
N ASN A 2 27.78 -9.99 -4.71
CA ASN A 2 26.57 -9.65 -3.97
C ASN A 2 25.38 -10.01 -4.86
N GLU A 3 24.50 -10.90 -4.41
CA GLU A 3 23.29 -11.26 -5.17
C GLU A 3 22.10 -11.26 -4.20
N THR A 4 21.59 -10.04 -3.99
CA THR A 4 20.24 -9.71 -3.52
C THR A 4 19.71 -10.53 -2.35
N GLU A 5 20.00 -10.05 -1.13
CA GLU A 5 19.13 -10.24 0.03
C GLU A 5 17.75 -9.68 -0.36
N GLN A 6 16.90 -10.54 -0.94
CA GLN A 6 15.51 -10.24 -1.24
C GLN A 6 14.80 -10.08 0.10
N LEU A 7 14.87 -8.87 0.66
CA LEU A 7 14.02 -8.41 1.73
C LEU A 7 12.59 -8.63 1.22
N SER A 8 12.00 -9.75 1.62
CA SER A 8 10.59 -10.02 1.39
C SER A 8 9.85 -9.01 2.25
N HIS A 9 9.61 -7.82 1.70
CA HIS A 9 8.71 -6.85 2.27
C HIS A 9 7.36 -7.55 2.33
N HIS A 10 7.06 -8.15 3.48
CA HIS A 10 5.74 -8.65 3.76
C HIS A 10 4.85 -7.42 3.68
N HIS A 11 4.17 -7.23 2.55
CA HIS A 11 3.22 -6.15 2.39
C HIS A 11 2.10 -6.46 3.39
N VAL A 12 2.20 -5.91 4.59
CA VAL A 12 1.21 -6.12 5.66
C VAL A 12 -0.01 -5.19 5.48
N HIS A 13 0.15 -4.14 4.67
CA HIS A 13 -0.87 -3.12 4.45
C HIS A 13 -1.75 -3.41 3.23
N LEU A 14 -1.15 -3.87 2.11
CA LEU A 14 -1.91 -4.24 0.91
C LEU A 14 -3.02 -5.29 1.16
N PRO A 15 -2.78 -6.41 1.85
CA PRO A 15 -3.84 -7.38 2.13
C PRO A 15 -4.93 -6.82 3.04
N LYS A 16 -4.61 -5.88 3.95
CA LYS A 16 -5.61 -5.23 4.78
C LYS A 16 -6.49 -4.29 3.96
N LEU A 17 -5.91 -3.49 3.07
CA LEU A 17 -6.68 -2.62 2.20
C LEU A 17 -7.58 -3.40 1.23
N ALA A 18 -7.13 -4.59 0.80
CA ALA A 18 -7.95 -5.50 0.01
C ALA A 18 -9.12 -6.11 0.83
N ASP A 19 -8.90 -6.43 2.10
CA ASP A 19 -9.95 -6.91 3.02
C ASP A 19 -11.07 -5.87 3.23
N TYR A 20 -10.74 -4.57 3.15
CA TYR A 20 -11.71 -3.48 3.23
C TYR A 20 -12.39 -3.14 1.88
N ASP A 21 -12.16 -3.92 0.81
CA ASP A 21 -12.65 -3.66 -0.56
C ASP A 21 -12.22 -2.29 -1.13
N LEU A 22 -11.14 -1.72 -0.59
CA LEU A 22 -10.60 -0.44 -1.04
C LEU A 22 -9.69 -0.62 -2.26
N ILE A 23 -8.97 -1.74 -2.33
CA ILE A 23 -8.09 -2.08 -3.45
C ILE A 23 -8.30 -3.53 -3.87
N GLU A 24 -8.02 -3.85 -5.11
CA GLU A 24 -7.81 -5.23 -5.56
C GLU A 24 -6.32 -5.46 -5.74
N TRP A 25 -5.76 -6.44 -5.01
CA TRP A 25 -4.33 -6.72 -5.04
C TRP A 25 -4.02 -8.04 -5.75
N HIS A 26 -3.42 -7.94 -6.94
CA HIS A 26 -3.01 -9.09 -7.73
C HIS A 26 -1.54 -9.42 -7.47
N ARG A 27 -1.30 -10.28 -6.46
CA ARG A 27 0.06 -10.69 -6.05
C ARG A 27 0.88 -11.30 -7.19
N GLY A 28 0.24 -12.01 -8.13
CA GLY A 28 0.91 -12.70 -9.23
C GLY A 28 1.50 -11.77 -10.29
N ILE A 29 1.00 -10.54 -10.40
CA ILE A 29 1.46 -9.55 -11.39
C ILE A 29 1.96 -8.25 -10.73
N CYS A 30 2.08 -8.24 -9.40
CA CYS A 30 2.42 -7.05 -8.62
C CYS A 30 1.59 -5.82 -8.98
N CYS A 31 0.30 -6.01 -9.26
CA CYS A 31 -0.62 -4.95 -9.66
C CYS A 31 -1.62 -4.66 -8.55
N VAL A 32 -1.96 -3.38 -8.39
CA VAL A 32 -2.97 -2.90 -7.45
C VAL A 32 -3.98 -2.07 -8.21
N GLU A 33 -5.24 -2.45 -8.13
CA GLU A 33 -6.37 -1.76 -8.76
C GLU A 33 -7.28 -1.16 -7.70
N ARG A 34 -8.13 -0.21 -8.11
CA ARG A 34 -9.10 0.44 -7.21
C ARG A 34 -10.25 -0.53 -6.94
N GLY A 35 -10.50 -0.82 -5.67
CA GLY A 35 -11.63 -1.63 -5.25
C GLY A 35 -12.96 -0.84 -5.31
N PRO A 36 -14.09 -1.53 -5.17
CA PRO A 36 -15.42 -0.92 -5.30
C PRO A 36 -15.69 0.17 -4.25
N ARG A 37 -15.01 0.12 -3.09
CA ARG A 37 -15.16 1.11 -2.00
C ARG A 37 -14.09 2.20 -2.01
N PHE A 38 -13.20 2.22 -3.01
CA PHE A 38 -12.13 3.21 -3.10
C PHE A 38 -12.65 4.64 -3.07
N ASP A 39 -13.77 4.92 -3.74
CA ASP A 39 -14.32 6.27 -3.85
C ASP A 39 -14.87 6.80 -2.50
N GLU A 40 -15.23 5.92 -1.57
CA GLU A 40 -15.70 6.31 -0.23
C GLU A 40 -14.59 6.94 0.61
N VAL A 41 -13.35 6.42 0.48
CA VAL A 41 -12.20 6.88 1.26
C VAL A 41 -11.39 7.95 0.54
N ARG A 42 -11.49 8.03 -0.79
CA ARG A 42 -10.81 9.01 -1.63
C ARG A 42 -10.91 10.46 -1.11
N PRO A 43 -12.10 11.03 -0.80
CA PRO A 43 -12.18 12.41 -0.33
C PRO A 43 -11.51 12.62 1.03
N LEU A 44 -11.39 11.58 1.86
CA LEU A 44 -10.65 11.65 3.12
C LEU A 44 -9.15 11.61 2.87
N LEU A 45 -8.71 10.78 1.92
CA LEU A 45 -7.31 10.66 1.49
C LEU A 45 -6.80 11.92 0.78
N GLU A 46 -7.62 12.58 -0.03
CA GLU A 46 -7.26 13.83 -0.72
C GLU A 46 -7.15 15.04 0.23
N GLN A 47 -7.73 14.95 1.43
CA GLN A 47 -7.60 15.97 2.48
C GLN A 47 -6.36 15.77 3.35
N LEU A 48 -5.75 14.57 3.32
CA LEU A 48 -4.51 14.34 4.02
C LEU A 48 -3.41 15.13 3.29
N PRO A 49 -2.60 15.95 4.01
CA PRO A 49 -1.43 16.57 3.40
C PRO A 49 -0.55 15.46 2.83
N ASP A 50 0.11 15.71 1.70
CA ASP A 50 1.00 14.74 1.08
C ASP A 50 2.02 14.25 2.12
N GLY A 51 1.71 13.08 2.68
CA GLY A 51 2.59 12.35 3.57
C GLY A 51 3.69 11.79 2.69
N THR A 52 4.62 12.64 2.26
CA THR A 52 5.99 12.16 2.04
C THR A 52 6.29 11.37 3.30
N ASP A 53 6.53 10.07 3.13
CA ASP A 53 7.06 9.18 4.14
C ASP A 53 8.43 9.72 4.58
N SER A 54 8.37 10.82 5.33
CA SER A 54 9.45 11.50 6.01
C SER A 54 9.10 11.41 7.49
N SER A 55 8.63 10.23 7.92
CA SER A 55 8.81 9.83 9.29
C SER A 55 10.28 9.43 9.37
N PRO A 56 11.18 10.21 9.99
CA PRO A 56 12.46 9.63 10.37
C PRO A 56 12.09 8.40 11.20
N MET A 57 12.48 7.21 10.75
CA MET A 57 12.53 6.04 11.64
C MET A 57 13.47 6.46 12.76
N ARG A 58 12.86 6.97 13.83
CA ARG A 58 13.55 7.39 15.03
C ARG A 58 14.04 6.09 15.68
N GLY A 59 15.34 5.87 15.58
CA GLY A 59 16.06 4.84 16.33
C GLY A 59 16.06 5.09 17.83
#